data_AF-A0A418W9U5-F1
#
_entry.id   AF-A0A418W9U5-F1
#
_cell.length_a   1.000
_cell.length_b   1.000
_cell.length_c   1.000
_cell.angle_alpha   90.00
_cell.angle_beta   90.00
_cell.angle_gamma   90.00
#
_symmetry.space_group_name_H-M   'P 1'
#
loop_
_entity.id
_entity.type
_entity.pdbx_description
1 polymer ?
#
loop_
_entity_poly.entity_id
_entity_poly.type
_entity_poly.pdbx_seq_one_letter_code
_entity_poly.pdbx_strand_id
1 'polypeptide(L)'
;MTMDLQEAFDQGFDAIKGYVDRSFDGFAKQIDAIRARLDLVEQGGVKYLGTYQRASPYKRGSVVTHQGSMWTALADVPEGVVPGMSASLWHLSAKGGKA
;
A
#
# COMPACT_ATOMS: atom_id res chain seq x y z
N MET A 1 53.64 -14.42 -19.70
CA MET A 1 52.52 -15.37 -19.64
C MET A 1 51.37 -14.73 -20.41
N THR A 2 51.25 -15.07 -21.69
CA THR A 2 50.19 -14.56 -22.58
C THR A 2 48.94 -15.40 -22.37
N MET A 3 47.84 -14.75 -22.03
CA MET A 3 46.54 -15.39 -21.84
C MET A 3 46.04 -15.96 -23.18
N ASP A 4 45.46 -17.15 -23.16
CA ASP A 4 44.88 -17.77 -24.34
C ASP A 4 43.63 -16.99 -24.77
N LEU A 5 43.41 -16.88 -26.09
CA LEU A 5 42.28 -16.15 -26.65
C LEU A 5 40.95 -16.78 -26.21
N GLN A 6 40.89 -18.11 -26.14
CA GLN A 6 39.70 -18.82 -25.67
C GLN A 6 39.39 -18.50 -24.20
N GLU A 7 40.42 -18.47 -23.36
CA GLU A 7 40.31 -18.11 -21.94
C GLU A 7 39.80 -16.67 -21.74
N ALA A 8 40.26 -15.73 -22.57
CA ALA A 8 39.79 -14.34 -22.54
C ALA A 8 38.31 -14.22 -22.92
N PHE A 9 37.83 -15.02 -23.89
CA PHE A 9 36.41 -15.05 -24.28
C PHE A 9 35.53 -15.64 -23.18
N ASP A 10 35.93 -16.77 -22.59
CA ASP A 10 35.18 -17.43 -21.52
C ASP A 10 35.06 -16.51 -20.30
N GLN A 11 36.15 -15.85 -19.92
CA GLN A 11 36.14 -14.87 -18.83
C GLN A 11 35.20 -13.68 -19.12
N GLY A 12 35.20 -13.18 -20.36
CA GLY A 12 34.30 -12.11 -20.79
C GLY A 12 32.84 -12.52 -20.75
N PHE A 13 32.53 -13.74 -21.20
CA PHE A 13 31.18 -14.29 -21.17
C PHE A 13 30.68 -14.47 -19.72
N ASP A 14 31.52 -15.03 -18.84
CA ASP A 14 31.21 -15.19 -17.42
C ASP A 14 31.01 -13.84 -16.72
N ALA A 15 31.80 -12.83 -17.07
CA ALA A 15 31.63 -11.49 -16.55
C ALA A 15 30.28 -10.87 -16.95
N ILE A 16 29.89 -11.02 -18.22
CA ILE A 16 28.60 -10.55 -18.74
C ILE A 16 27.45 -11.30 -18.05
N LYS A 17 27.53 -12.63 -17.97
CA LYS A 17 26.52 -13.44 -17.29
C LYS A 17 26.37 -13.02 -15.83
N GLY A 18 27.48 -12.88 -15.11
CA GLY A 18 27.44 -12.44 -13.71
C GLY A 18 26.86 -11.04 -13.54
N TYR A 19 27.11 -10.12 -14.47
CA TYR A 19 26.47 -8.79 -14.45
C TYR A 19 24.96 -8.87 -14.68
N VAL A 20 24.54 -9.67 -15.66
CA VAL A 20 23.13 -9.87 -16.01
C VAL A 20 22.38 -10.52 -14.84
N ASP A 21 22.94 -11.58 -14.25
CA ASP A 21 22.34 -12.28 -13.09
C ASP A 21 22.18 -11.32 -11.90
N ARG A 22 23.23 -10.56 -11.56
CA ARG A 22 23.15 -9.55 -10.48
C ARG A 22 22.10 -8.47 -10.76
N SER A 23 21.96 -8.06 -12.03
CA SER A 23 20.98 -7.05 -12.43
C SER A 23 19.56 -7.57 -12.24
N PHE A 24 19.27 -8.78 -12.72
CA PHE A 24 17.96 -9.40 -12.55
C PHE A 24 17.63 -9.70 -11.08
N ASP A 25 18.60 -10.18 -10.30
CA ASP A 25 18.43 -10.36 -8.84
C ASP A 25 18.12 -9.04 -8.14
N GLY A 26 18.78 -7.96 -8.55
CA GLY A 26 18.50 -6.61 -8.06
C GLY A 26 17.07 -6.18 -8.36
N PHE A 27 16.60 -6.38 -9.59
CA PHE A 27 15.23 -6.05 -9.98
C PHE A 27 14.19 -6.92 -9.25
N ALA A 28 14.44 -8.22 -9.10
CA ALA A 28 13.55 -9.13 -8.36
C ALA A 28 13.36 -8.65 -6.91
N LYS A 29 14.47 -8.31 -6.23
CA LYS A 29 14.42 -7.74 -4.87
C LYS A 29 13.64 -6.43 -4.80
N GLN A 30 13.78 -5.55 -5.78
CA GLN A 30 13.03 -4.29 -5.83
C GLN A 30 11.53 -4.54 -6.04
N ILE A 31 11.15 -5.47 -6.91
CA ILE A 31 9.76 -5.85 -7.14
C ILE A 31 9.13 -6.39 -5.86
N ASP A 32 9.83 -7.28 -5.15
CA ASP A 32 9.34 -7.86 -3.90
C ASP A 32 9.19 -6.80 -2.80
N ALA A 33 10.15 -5.88 -2.70
CA ALA A 33 10.06 -4.75 -1.77
C ALA A 33 8.87 -3.82 -2.08
N ILE A 34 8.60 -3.55 -3.36
CA ILE A 34 7.46 -2.73 -3.77
C ILE A 34 6.14 -3.45 -3.48
N ARG A 35 6.04 -4.75 -3.77
CA ARG A 35 4.85 -5.57 -3.45
C ARG A 35 4.55 -5.55 -1.95
N ALA A 36 5.56 -5.78 -1.11
CA ALA A 36 5.40 -5.71 0.34
C ALA A 36 4.91 -4.33 0.81
N ARG A 37 5.40 -3.24 0.20
CA ARG A 37 4.92 -1.88 0.50
C ARG A 37 3.49 -1.64 0.03
N LEU A 38 3.10 -2.18 -1.11
CA LEU A 38 1.74 -2.10 -1.62
C LEU A 38 0.75 -2.79 -0.68
N ASP A 39 1.07 -4.01 -0.25
CA ASP A 39 0.24 -4.77 0.69
C ASP A 39 0.00 -3.99 1.99
N LEU A 40 1.03 -3.33 2.52
CA LEU A 40 0.90 -2.47 3.71
C LEU A 40 -0.01 -1.26 3.47
N VAL A 41 0.10 -0.61 2.31
CA VAL A 41 -0.75 0.53 1.95
C VAL A 41 -2.20 0.08 1.74
N GLU A 42 -2.44 -1.08 1.14
CA GLU A 42 -3.78 -1.60 0.92
C GLU A 42 -4.46 -2.06 2.22
N GLN A 43 -3.68 -2.56 3.20
CA GLN A 43 -4.20 -2.97 4.50
C GLN A 43 -4.51 -1.81 5.45
N GLY A 44 -3.74 -0.71 5.38
CA GLY A 44 -3.83 0.42 6.32
C GLY A 44 -4.25 1.75 5.69
N GLY A 45 -4.51 1.77 4.39
CA GLY A 45 -4.75 2.97 3.61
C GLY A 45 -6.05 3.69 3.93
N VAL A 46 -6.03 5.00 3.76
CA VAL A 46 -7.23 5.85 3.89
C VAL A 46 -8.02 5.76 2.59
N LYS A 47 -9.27 5.26 2.65
CA LYS A 47 -10.15 5.17 1.48
C LYS A 47 -11.40 6.01 1.68
N TYR A 48 -11.53 7.10 0.92
CA TYR A 48 -12.76 7.89 0.92
C TYR A 48 -13.88 7.18 0.14
N LEU A 49 -15.05 7.02 0.79
CA LEU A 49 -16.20 6.28 0.29
C LEU A 49 -17.46 7.14 0.11
N GLY A 50 -17.33 8.47 0.21
CA GLY A 50 -18.46 9.39 0.05
C GLY A 50 -19.29 9.54 1.33
N THR A 51 -20.59 9.78 1.16
CA THR A 51 -21.52 9.97 2.29
C THR A 51 -21.84 8.64 2.98
N TYR A 52 -21.84 8.63 4.32
CA TYR A 52 -22.23 7.47 5.13
C TYR A 52 -23.58 6.88 4.67
N GLN A 53 -23.62 5.56 4.52
CA GLN A 53 -24.79 4.76 4.18
C GLN A 53 -25.05 3.77 5.30
N ARG A 54 -26.27 3.75 5.84
CA ARG A 54 -26.63 2.88 6.97
C ARG A 54 -26.51 1.39 6.64
N ALA A 55 -26.76 1.02 5.39
CA ALA A 55 -26.73 -0.36 4.90
C ALA A 55 -25.36 -0.79 4.36
N SER A 56 -24.28 -0.08 4.70
CA SER A 56 -22.93 -0.42 4.24
C SER A 56 -22.00 -0.68 5.42
N PRO A 57 -21.23 -1.78 5.40
CA PRO A 57 -20.13 -1.97 6.33
C PRO A 57 -18.91 -1.17 5.87
N TYR A 58 -18.03 -0.83 6.81
CA TYR A 58 -16.80 -0.08 6.54
C TYR A 58 -15.59 -0.82 7.11
N LYS A 59 -14.50 -0.87 6.35
CA LYS A 59 -13.23 -1.42 6.83
C LYS A 59 -12.41 -0.35 7.55
N ARG A 60 -11.49 -0.76 8.43
CA ARG A 60 -10.48 0.17 9.00
C ARG A 60 -9.87 1.05 7.89
N GLY A 61 -9.72 2.34 8.15
CA GLY A 61 -9.20 3.31 7.17
C GLY A 61 -10.25 3.86 6.20
N SER A 62 -11.47 3.32 6.18
CA SER A 62 -12.58 3.91 5.43
C SER A 62 -12.89 5.32 5.94
N VAL A 63 -13.12 6.25 5.02
CA VAL A 63 -13.47 7.63 5.33
C VAL A 63 -14.80 7.97 4.69
N VAL A 64 -15.72 8.53 5.47
CA VAL A 64 -17.04 8.94 5.01
C VAL A 64 -17.36 10.36 5.46
N THR A 65 -18.32 10.99 4.82
CA THR A 65 -18.95 12.21 5.32
C THR A 65 -20.28 11.90 6.00
N HIS A 66 -20.52 12.50 7.16
CA HIS A 66 -21.77 12.41 7.90
C HIS A 66 -22.01 13.70 8.68
N GLN A 67 -23.21 14.27 8.56
CA GLN A 67 -23.60 15.54 9.21
C GLN A 67 -22.60 16.68 8.95
N GLY A 68 -22.17 16.83 7.68
CA GLY A 68 -21.23 17.87 7.27
C GLY A 68 -19.79 17.68 7.75
N SER A 69 -19.49 16.60 8.48
CA SER A 69 -18.15 16.28 8.98
C SER A 69 -17.56 15.05 8.29
N MET A 70 -16.24 14.95 8.27
CA MET A 70 -15.51 13.78 7.75
C MET A 70 -15.11 12.87 8.91
N TRP A 71 -15.28 11.57 8.72
CA TRP A 71 -15.05 10.55 9.74
C TRP A 71 -14.22 9.41 9.20
N THR A 72 -13.25 8.93 9.97
CA THR A 72 -12.41 7.77 9.65
C THR A 72 -12.76 6.59 10.53
N ALA A 73 -12.95 5.41 9.93
CA ALA A 73 -13.13 4.15 10.63
C ALA A 73 -11.81 3.67 11.26
N LEU A 74 -11.80 3.49 12.59
CA LEU A 74 -10.63 3.02 13.35
C LEU A 74 -10.50 1.49 13.39
N ALA A 75 -11.57 0.78 13.04
CA ALA A 75 -11.68 -0.66 12.94
C ALA A 75 -12.72 -1.02 11.87
N ASP A 76 -12.96 -2.31 11.67
CA ASP A 76 -14.11 -2.75 10.88
C ASP A 76 -15.41 -2.34 11.59
N VAL A 77 -16.23 -1.56 10.89
CA VAL A 77 -17.50 -1.01 11.36
C VAL A 77 -18.63 -1.82 10.71
N PRO A 78 -19.49 -2.49 11.49
CA PRO A 78 -20.63 -3.19 10.95
C PRO A 78 -21.70 -2.20 10.46
N GLU A 79 -22.61 -2.70 9.61
CA GLU A 79 -23.76 -1.93 9.12
C GLU A 79 -24.56 -1.33 10.28
N GLY A 80 -25.15 -0.16 10.04
CA GLY A 80 -25.99 0.53 11.01
C GLY A 80 -25.26 1.35 12.08
N VAL A 81 -23.93 1.19 12.25
CA VAL A 81 -23.15 1.97 13.22
C VAL A 81 -22.78 3.33 12.65
N VAL A 82 -23.48 4.36 13.13
CA VAL A 82 -23.37 5.73 12.62
C VAL A 82 -22.10 6.43 13.13
N PRO A 83 -21.39 7.20 12.29
CA PRO A 83 -20.32 8.08 12.73
C PRO A 83 -20.75 9.03 13.86
N GLY A 84 -19.90 9.18 14.87
CA GLY A 84 -20.19 9.99 16.06
C GLY A 84 -20.91 9.25 17.20
N MET A 85 -21.47 8.06 16.97
CA MET A 85 -22.10 7.26 18.04
C MET A 85 -21.12 6.37 18.81
N SER A 86 -20.00 5.99 18.18
CA SER A 86 -19.01 5.10 18.80
C SER A 86 -17.59 5.62 18.55
N ALA A 87 -16.97 6.14 19.60
CA ALA A 87 -15.60 6.68 19.56
C ALA A 87 -14.52 5.60 19.35
N SER A 88 -14.83 4.33 19.63
CA SER A 88 -13.91 3.22 19.36
C SER A 88 -13.90 2.80 17.89
N LEU A 89 -14.95 3.14 17.14
CA LEU A 89 -15.11 2.76 15.73
C LEU A 89 -14.91 3.93 14.78
N TRP A 90 -15.27 5.15 15.19
CA TRP A 90 -15.21 6.34 14.35
C TRP A 90 -14.37 7.44 14.99
N HIS A 91 -13.48 8.02 14.20
CA HIS A 91 -12.72 9.21 14.53
C HIS A 91 -13.20 10.39 13.70
N LEU A 92 -13.36 11.56 14.32
CA LEU A 92 -13.68 12.80 13.61
C LEU A 92 -12.41 13.34 12.95
N SER A 93 -12.35 13.29 11.62
CA SER A 93 -11.16 13.67 10.85
C SER A 93 -11.18 15.14 10.47
N ALA A 94 -12.36 15.65 10.09
CA ALA A 94 -12.56 17.07 9.83
C ALA A 94 -13.95 17.48 10.29
N LYS A 95 -14.01 18.52 11.11
CA LYS A 95 -15.27 19.09 11.58
C LYS A 95 -15.89 19.94 10.47
N GLY A 96 -17.17 19.74 10.20
CA GLY A 96 -17.94 20.61 9.33
C GLY A 96 -17.95 22.05 9.83
N GLY A 97 -17.78 23.01 8.92
CA GLY A 97 -17.96 24.42 9.23
C GLY A 97 -19.42 24.73 9.58
N LYS A 98 -19.63 25.80 10.37
CA LYS A 98 -20.94 26.43 10.47
C LYS A 98 -21.04 27.44 9.33
N ALA A 99 -22.10 27.38 8.53
CA ALA A 99 -22.46 28.45 7.62
C ALA A 99 -22.97 29.66 8.42
#